data_AF-A0AAE1MA61-F1
#
_entry.id   AF-A0AAE1MA61-F1
#
_cell.length_a   1.000
_cell.length_b   1.000
_cell.length_c   1.000
_cell.angle_alpha   90.00
_cell.angle_beta   90.00
_cell.angle_gamma   90.00
#
_symmetry.space_group_name_H-M   'P 1'
#
loop_
_entity.id
_entity.type
_entity.pdbx_description
1 polymer ?
#
loop_
_entity_poly.entity_id
_entity_poly.type
_entity_poly.pdbx_seq_one_letter_code
_entity_poly.pdbx_strand_id
1 'polypeptide(L)'
;MAMTASSVVFISSTPSYPSVNKNGRKFRKVFAKKRDLQENPTTQQKSLFPLRLSKSILSRSAIAVFGLGFIDAGYSGDWSRIGVITPQTEELLKVSAFLVIPLCVFLILSITEEPN
;
A
#
# COMPACT_ATOMS: atom_id res chain seq x y z
N MET A 1 2.58 -6.63 -46.33
CA MET A 1 2.29 -5.19 -46.14
C MET A 1 1.87 -5.02 -44.69
N ALA A 2 2.68 -4.32 -43.91
CA ALA A 2 2.54 -4.19 -42.46
C ALA A 2 1.41 -3.23 -42.08
N MET A 3 0.66 -3.55 -41.02
CA MET A 3 -0.25 -2.62 -40.35
C MET A 3 0.21 -2.47 -38.90
N THR A 4 0.84 -1.34 -38.59
CA THR A 4 1.13 -0.89 -37.23
C THR A 4 0.50 0.49 -37.07
N ALA A 5 -0.57 0.57 -36.28
CA ALA A 5 -1.15 1.84 -35.87
C ALA A 5 -0.64 2.17 -34.46
N SER A 6 0.36 3.04 -34.39
CA SER A 6 0.79 3.68 -33.14
C SER A 6 0.24 5.10 -33.13
N SER A 7 -0.75 5.36 -32.27
CA SER A 7 -1.30 6.69 -32.06
C SER A 7 -0.57 7.36 -30.90
N VAL A 8 0.22 8.40 -31.21
CA VAL A 8 0.87 9.27 -30.23
C VAL A 8 0.05 10.55 -30.16
N VAL A 9 -0.65 10.78 -29.04
CA VAL A 9 -1.44 12.00 -28.84
C VAL A 9 -0.54 13.04 -28.17
N PHE A 10 -0.13 14.05 -28.94
CA PHE A 10 0.46 15.28 -28.43
C PHE A 10 -0.64 16.17 -27.86
N ILE A 11 -0.64 16.42 -26.56
CA ILE A 11 -1.47 17.45 -25.94
C ILE A 11 -0.59 18.66 -25.66
N SER A 12 -0.82 19.73 -26.42
CA SER A 12 -0.21 21.05 -26.25
C SER A 12 -0.73 21.72 -24.98
N SER A 13 0.17 22.05 -24.06
CA SER A 13 -0.14 22.77 -22.83
C SER A 13 -0.20 24.29 -23.08
N THR A 14 -1.39 24.88 -23.04
CA THR A 14 -1.55 26.34 -22.87
C THR A 14 -1.68 26.67 -21.38
N PRO A 15 -0.85 27.57 -20.80
CA PRO A 15 -1.00 27.94 -19.40
C PRO A 15 -2.09 29.02 -19.26
N SER A 16 -3.21 28.66 -18.62
CA SER A 16 -4.17 29.64 -18.10
C SER A 16 -3.75 30.02 -16.69
N TYR A 17 -3.20 31.22 -16.52
CA TYR A 17 -2.82 31.77 -15.21
C TYR A 17 -4.09 32.12 -14.40
N PRO A 18 -4.27 31.63 -13.17
CA PRO A 18 -5.29 32.16 -12.28
C PRO A 18 -4.82 33.49 -11.67
N SER A 19 -5.65 34.52 -11.80
CA SER A 19 -5.45 35.83 -11.17
C SER A 19 -5.43 35.70 -9.64
N VAL A 20 -4.30 36.08 -9.03
CA VAL A 20 -4.11 36.11 -7.59
C VAL A 20 -4.79 37.35 -7.01
N ASN A 21 -5.99 37.17 -6.44
CA ASN A 21 -6.63 38.19 -5.63
C ASN A 21 -6.08 38.15 -4.19
N LYS A 22 -5.22 39.11 -3.85
CA LYS A 22 -4.60 39.25 -2.52
C LYS A 22 -5.53 40.01 -1.58
N ASN A 23 -6.56 39.34 -1.07
CA ASN A 23 -7.30 39.85 0.09
C ASN A 23 -6.66 39.30 1.37
N GLY A 24 -5.92 40.18 2.05
CA GLY A 24 -5.14 39.89 3.23
C GLY A 24 -5.95 39.22 4.34
N ARG A 25 -5.73 37.92 4.52
CA ARG A 25 -6.21 37.17 5.69
C ARG A 25 -5.05 37.04 6.66
N LYS A 26 -5.03 37.87 7.70
CA LYS A 26 -4.11 37.73 8.84
C LYS A 26 -4.33 36.33 9.44
N PHE A 27 -3.34 35.44 9.28
CA PHE A 27 -3.33 34.15 9.96
C PHE A 27 -3.12 34.38 11.47
N ARG A 28 -4.21 34.62 12.19
CA ARG A 28 -4.22 34.58 13.65
C ARG A 28 -4.12 33.10 14.05
N LYS A 29 -2.93 32.64 14.41
CA LYS A 29 -2.78 31.36 15.11
C LYS A 29 -3.48 31.48 16.46
N VAL A 30 -4.72 30.99 16.52
CA VAL A 30 -5.44 30.84 17.78
C VAL A 30 -4.82 29.64 18.48
N PHE A 31 -3.95 29.91 19.44
CA PHE A 31 -3.45 28.91 20.37
C PHE A 31 -4.62 28.56 21.32
N ALA A 32 -5.11 27.33 21.25
CA ALA A 32 -6.16 26.88 22.16
C ALA A 32 -5.59 26.85 23.58
N LYS A 33 -6.09 27.74 24.45
CA LYS A 33 -5.79 27.77 25.88
C LYS A 33 -6.20 26.42 26.49
N LYS A 34 -5.20 25.61 26.87
CA LYS A 34 -5.37 24.35 27.60
C LYS A 34 -6.17 24.67 28.86
N ARG A 35 -7.41 24.17 28.96
CA ARG A 35 -8.14 24.17 30.21
C ARG A 35 -7.56 23.04 31.05
N ASP A 36 -7.06 23.38 32.23
CA ASP A 36 -6.76 22.43 33.28
C ASP A 36 -8.07 21.73 33.66
N LEU A 37 -8.14 20.43 33.37
CA LEU A 37 -9.21 19.57 33.84
C LEU A 37 -8.58 18.47 34.68
N GLN A 38 -9.00 18.53 35.94
CA GLN A 38 -8.66 17.73 37.09
C GLN A 38 -8.99 16.24 36.89
N GLU A 39 -8.05 15.41 37.36
CA GLU A 39 -8.14 14.00 37.81
C GLU A 39 -8.56 12.85 36.86
N ASN A 40 -7.74 11.79 36.91
CA ASN A 40 -7.79 10.45 36.29
C ASN A 40 -9.06 9.63 36.66
N PRO A 41 -9.34 8.41 36.11
CA PRO A 41 -8.49 7.53 35.27
C PRO A 41 -9.20 6.88 34.06
N THR A 42 -8.44 6.50 33.03
CA THR A 42 -8.41 5.15 32.41
C THR A 42 -7.79 5.23 31.03
N THR A 43 -6.80 4.37 30.83
CA THR A 43 -6.01 4.15 29.62
C THR A 43 -6.90 3.68 28.46
N GLN A 44 -7.64 4.59 27.82
CA GLN A 44 -8.10 4.36 26.46
C GLN A 44 -7.03 4.88 25.52
N GLN A 45 -6.11 3.98 25.17
CA GLN A 45 -5.28 4.10 23.99
C GLN A 45 -6.22 4.29 22.80
N LYS A 46 -6.51 5.55 22.48
CA LYS A 46 -7.32 5.96 21.34
C LYS A 46 -6.54 5.52 20.10
N SER A 47 -6.83 4.32 19.60
CA SER A 47 -6.20 3.82 18.37
C SER A 47 -6.51 4.86 17.30
N LEU A 48 -5.46 5.36 16.65
CA LEU A 48 -5.54 6.42 15.63
C LEU A 48 -6.27 5.93 14.35
N PHE A 49 -6.78 4.70 14.36
CA PHE A 49 -7.65 4.11 13.37
C PHE A 49 -8.78 3.32 14.07
N PRO A 50 -10.06 3.68 13.88
CA PRO A 50 -11.21 2.94 14.41
C PRO A 50 -11.56 1.70 13.54
N LEU A 51 -10.64 1.22 12.71
CA LEU A 51 -10.85 0.04 11.86
C LEU A 51 -10.72 -1.22 12.71
N ARG A 52 -11.82 -1.64 13.34
CA ARG A 52 -11.97 -2.99 13.92
C ARG A 52 -11.99 -4.01 12.79
N LEU A 53 -10.83 -4.48 12.37
CA LEU A 53 -10.69 -5.65 11.51
C LEU A 53 -10.62 -6.91 12.36
N SER A 54 -11.27 -7.98 11.91
CA SER A 54 -11.13 -9.29 12.57
C SER A 54 -9.69 -9.77 12.42
N LYS A 55 -9.19 -10.53 13.40
CA LYS A 55 -7.85 -11.16 13.33
C LYS A 55 -7.74 -12.08 12.10
N SER A 56 -8.86 -12.66 11.68
CA SER A 56 -8.99 -13.49 10.48
C SER A 56 -8.73 -12.67 9.20
N ILE A 57 -9.36 -11.49 9.04
CA ILE A 57 -9.12 -10.62 7.88
C ILE A 57 -7.68 -10.10 7.85
N LEU A 58 -7.12 -9.74 9.01
CA LEU A 58 -5.73 -9.28 9.10
C LEU A 58 -4.75 -10.39 8.70
N SER A 59 -4.94 -11.61 9.19
CA SER A 59 -4.08 -12.74 8.85
C SER A 59 -4.22 -13.15 7.38
N ARG A 60 -5.45 -13.24 6.84
CA ARG A 60 -5.68 -13.48 5.40
C ARG A 60 -5.00 -12.41 4.55
N SER A 61 -5.13 -11.13 4.91
CA SER A 61 -4.47 -10.02 4.22
C SER A 61 -2.95 -10.13 4.27
N ALA A 62 -2.38 -10.44 5.44
CA ALA A 62 -0.94 -10.60 5.59
C ALA A 62 -0.40 -11.74 4.71
N ILE A 63 -1.08 -12.88 4.68
CA ILE A 63 -0.71 -14.02 3.84
C ILE A 63 -0.85 -13.68 2.36
N ALA A 64 -1.93 -12.97 1.98
CA ALA A 64 -2.15 -12.54 0.60
C ALA A 64 -1.03 -11.59 0.11
N VAL A 65 -0.67 -10.58 0.91
CA VAL A 65 0.42 -9.65 0.58
C VAL A 65 1.76 -10.37 0.53
N PHE A 66 2.00 -11.31 1.44
CA PHE A 66 3.19 -12.14 1.43
C PHE A 66 3.30 -12.97 0.13
N GLY A 67 2.24 -13.70 -0.24
CA GLY A 67 2.20 -14.48 -1.48
C GLY A 67 2.31 -13.61 -2.74
N LEU A 68 1.69 -12.43 -2.74
CA LEU A 68 1.81 -11.45 -3.83
C LEU A 68 3.25 -10.96 -4.02
N GLY A 69 4.00 -10.79 -2.92
CA GLY A 69 5.42 -10.46 -2.97
C GLY A 69 6.25 -11.53 -3.68
N PHE A 70 5.91 -12.81 -3.55
CA PHE A 70 6.56 -13.89 -4.32
C PHE A 70 6.18 -13.88 -5.80
N ILE A 71 4.97 -13.45 -6.16
CA ILE A 71 4.59 -13.26 -7.57
C ILE A 71 5.40 -12.12 -8.17
N ASP A 72 5.40 -10.96 -7.51
CA ASP A 72 6.14 -9.78 -7.96
C ASP A 72 7.64 -10.07 -8.07
N ALA A 73 8.21 -10.69 -7.03
CA ALA A 73 9.63 -10.95 -6.99
C ALA A 73 10.05 -12.13 -7.88
N GLY A 74 9.25 -13.19 -7.93
CA GLY A 74 9.53 -14.39 -8.71
C GLY A 74 9.34 -14.17 -10.22
N TYR A 75 8.31 -13.45 -10.66
CA TYR A 75 8.02 -13.28 -12.10
C TYR A 75 8.70 -12.08 -12.74
N SER A 76 9.08 -11.04 -11.98
CA SER A 76 9.70 -9.84 -12.57
C SER A 76 11.05 -10.11 -13.21
N GLY A 77 11.80 -11.12 -12.77
CA GLY A 77 13.00 -11.63 -13.47
C GLY A 77 14.17 -10.64 -13.67
N ASP A 78 14.07 -9.43 -13.12
CA ASP A 78 15.07 -8.36 -13.28
C ASP A 78 15.80 -8.03 -11.97
N TRP A 79 15.52 -8.77 -10.89
CA TRP A 79 16.17 -8.56 -9.58
C TRP A 79 17.68 -8.83 -9.62
N SER A 80 18.11 -9.80 -10.44
CA SER A 80 19.54 -10.03 -10.68
C SER A 80 20.19 -8.92 -11.50
N ARG A 81 19.44 -8.26 -12.40
CA ARG A 81 19.94 -7.15 -13.22
C ARG A 81 20.12 -5.86 -12.43
N ILE A 82 19.24 -5.61 -11.46
CA ILE A 82 19.38 -4.49 -10.50
C ILE A 82 20.55 -4.77 -9.52
N GLY A 83 20.97 -6.03 -9.39
CA GLY A 83 22.08 -6.45 -8.53
C GLY A 83 21.69 -6.62 -7.07
N VAL A 84 20.39 -6.73 -6.76
CA VAL A 84 19.90 -6.98 -5.38
C VAL A 84 20.17 -8.42 -4.96
N ILE A 85 20.05 -9.36 -5.91
CA ILE A 85 20.22 -10.80 -5.70
C ILE A 85 21.07 -11.42 -6.81
N THR A 86 21.58 -12.64 -6.65
CA THR A 86 22.31 -13.35 -7.71
C THR A 86 21.35 -14.05 -8.68
N PRO A 87 21.78 -14.35 -9.92
CA PRO A 87 20.94 -15.11 -10.86
C PRO A 87 20.46 -16.47 -10.32
N GLN A 88 21.30 -17.15 -9.54
CA GLN A 88 20.95 -18.43 -8.90
C GLN A 88 19.79 -18.25 -7.90
N THR A 89 19.84 -17.19 -7.09
CA THR A 89 18.75 -16.90 -6.15
C THR A 89 17.47 -16.44 -6.84
N GLU A 90 17.57 -15.83 -8.02
CA GLU A 90 16.39 -15.48 -8.84
C GLU A 90 15.69 -16.73 -9.37
N GLU A 91 16.45 -17.73 -9.84
CA GLU A 91 15.90 -19.03 -10.24
C GLU A 91 15.25 -19.76 -9.06
N LEU A 92 15.89 -19.75 -7.89
CA LEU A 92 15.28 -20.29 -6.67
C LEU A 92 14.00 -19.55 -6.30
N LEU A 93 13.94 -18.22 -6.48
CA LEU A 93 12.76 -17.42 -6.20
C LEU A 93 11.61 -17.78 -7.15
N LYS A 94 11.89 -17.94 -8.45
CA LYS A 94 10.93 -18.46 -9.45
C LYS A 94 10.37 -19.82 -9.06
N VAL A 95 11.24 -20.77 -8.70
CA VAL A 95 10.82 -22.12 -8.29
C VAL A 95 10.02 -22.06 -6.99
N SER A 96 10.45 -21.25 -6.03
CA SER A 96 9.75 -21.11 -4.75
C SER A 96 8.34 -20.54 -4.91
N ALA A 97 8.10 -19.67 -5.90
CA ALA A 97 6.78 -19.13 -6.17
C ALA A 97 5.76 -20.24 -6.51
N PHE A 98 6.17 -21.29 -7.23
CA PHE A 98 5.29 -22.44 -7.52
C PHE A 98 4.86 -23.21 -6.27
N LEU A 99 5.62 -23.15 -5.18
CA LEU A 99 5.28 -23.79 -3.91
C LEU A 99 4.55 -22.84 -2.97
N VAL A 100 5.07 -21.62 -2.84
CA VAL A 100 4.59 -20.61 -1.88
C VAL A 100 3.21 -20.10 -2.26
N ILE A 101 2.92 -19.89 -3.54
CA ILE A 101 1.61 -19.36 -3.96
C ILE A 101 0.47 -20.34 -3.64
N PRO A 102 0.52 -21.64 -4.04
CA PRO A 102 -0.51 -22.60 -3.65
C PRO A 102 -0.64 -22.74 -2.14
N LEU A 103 0.47 -22.72 -1.40
CA LEU A 103 0.45 -22.75 0.06
C LEU A 103 -0.26 -21.52 0.64
N CYS A 104 0.01 -20.32 0.14
CA CYS A 104 -0.66 -19.10 0.58
C CYS A 104 -2.16 -19.15 0.31
N VAL A 105 -2.56 -19.59 -0.89
CA VAL A 105 -3.98 -19.79 -1.23
C VAL A 105 -4.63 -20.79 -0.28
N PHE A 106 -3.98 -21.93 -0.03
CA PHE A 106 -4.45 -22.94 0.91
C PHE A 106 -4.63 -22.38 2.32
N LEU A 107 -3.66 -21.62 2.83
CA LEU A 107 -3.73 -21.01 4.17
C LEU A 107 -4.86 -19.98 4.28
N ILE A 108 -5.04 -19.13 3.26
CA ILE A 108 -6.14 -18.14 3.23
C ILE A 108 -7.50 -18.85 3.31
N LEU A 109 -7.67 -19.93 2.55
CA LEU A 109 -8.91 -20.73 2.55
C LEU A 109 -9.11 -21.50 3.86
N SER A 110 -8.01 -21.90 4.52
CA SER A 110 -8.06 -22.66 5.78
C SER A 110 -8.39 -21.80 7.00
N ILE A 111 -8.07 -20.51 6.96
CA ILE A 111 -8.39 -19.59 8.05
C ILE A 111 -9.90 -19.37 8.08
N THR A 112 -10.57 -19.81 9.14
CA THR A 112 -12.00 -19.58 9.37
C THR A 112 -12.22 -18.18 9.92
N GLU A 113 -13.34 -17.56 9.56
CA GLU A 113 -13.78 -16.33 10.20
C GLU A 113 -14.52 -16.70 11.48
N GLU A 114 -13.96 -16.32 12.62
CA GLU A 114 -14.68 -16.35 13.89
C GLU A 114 -15.85 -15.36 13.81
N PRO A 115 -17.10 -15.77 14.12
CA PRO A 115 -18.22 -14.85 14.18
C PRO A 115 -17.96 -13.84 15.31
N ASN A 116 -17.97 -12.56 14.96
CA ASN A 116 -17.72 -11.43 15.86
C ASN A 116 -18.98 -10.98 16.60
#